data_AF-A0A9P1HDD7-F1
#
_entry.id   AF-A0A9P1HDD7-F1
#
_cell.length_a   1.000
_cell.length_b   1.000
_cell.length_c   1.000
_cell.angle_alpha   90.00
_cell.angle_beta   90.00
_cell.angle_gamma   90.00
#
_symmetry.space_group_name_H-M   'P 1'
#
loop_
_entity.id
_entity.type
_entity.pdbx_description
1 polymer ?
#
loop_
_entity_poly.entity_id
_entity_poly.type
_entity_poly.pdbx_seq_one_letter_code
_entity_poly.pdbx_strand_id
1 'polypeptide(L)'
;YKVGDCVQYRGEACRQYLSGRMIMLTSESREDMYDIDRNLRAATMFIDSSPSISQQCRQISQAVACFHMYKVCNTTSPIPSKQPLAICKKDCELIQKEICPSELALAAEHDLVGDGPKALFPSCPALPTAGSCIPILDAQRSQMSTSSETPRGHLTHWCYVNTGMKYEGAVSTTESGKTCLNWSE
;
A
#
# COMPACT_ATOMS: atom_id res chain seq x y z
N TYR A 1 -21.82 8.99 -9.07
CA TYR A 1 -20.63 9.57 -8.39
C TYR A 1 -20.02 10.55 -9.36
N LYS A 2 -19.51 11.67 -8.87
CA LYS A 2 -18.84 12.71 -9.66
C LYS A 2 -17.35 12.72 -9.33
N VAL A 3 -16.52 13.15 -10.28
CA VAL A 3 -15.09 13.42 -10.02
C VAL A 3 -14.98 14.45 -8.90
N GLY A 4 -14.09 14.18 -7.95
CA GLY A 4 -13.89 14.97 -6.74
C GLY A 4 -14.73 14.53 -5.54
N ASP A 5 -15.71 13.63 -5.72
CA ASP A 5 -16.43 13.04 -4.58
C ASP A 5 -15.47 12.17 -3.74
N CYS A 6 -15.59 12.26 -2.42
CA CYS A 6 -14.89 11.41 -1.48
C CYS A 6 -15.77 10.22 -1.11
N VAL A 7 -15.28 9.00 -1.35
CA VAL A 7 -16.00 7.75 -1.03
C VAL A 7 -15.15 6.86 -0.15
N GLN A 8 -15.79 5.95 0.58
CA GLN A 8 -15.07 4.99 1.40
C GLN A 8 -14.33 3.98 0.52
N TYR A 9 -13.06 3.71 0.84
CA TYR A 9 -12.31 2.65 0.16
C TYR A 9 -12.93 1.28 0.47
N ARG A 10 -13.20 0.48 -0.58
CA ARG A 10 -13.77 -0.88 -0.48
C ARG A 10 -12.90 -1.95 -1.12
N GLY A 11 -11.75 -1.58 -1.68
CA GLY A 11 -10.85 -2.54 -2.31
C GLY A 11 -10.09 -3.40 -1.30
N GLU A 12 -9.34 -4.36 -1.82
CA GLU A 12 -8.54 -5.29 -1.00
C GLU A 12 -7.06 -4.92 -0.98
N ALA A 13 -6.51 -4.46 -2.12
CA ALA A 13 -5.07 -4.25 -2.31
C ALA A 13 -4.46 -3.31 -1.26
N CYS A 14 -5.20 -2.29 -0.86
CA CYS A 14 -4.76 -1.24 0.06
C CYS A 14 -5.52 -1.24 1.38
N ARG A 15 -6.22 -2.33 1.72
CA ARG A 15 -7.07 -2.39 2.92
C ARG A 15 -6.28 -2.07 4.19
N GLN A 16 -5.04 -2.56 4.29
CA GLN A 16 -4.15 -2.32 5.43
C GLN A 16 -3.74 -0.85 5.63
N TYR A 17 -3.81 -0.01 4.59
CA TYR A 17 -3.39 1.39 4.63
C TYR A 17 -4.56 2.38 4.58
N LEU A 18 -5.64 2.01 3.88
CA LEU A 18 -6.77 2.88 3.58
C LEU A 18 -8.03 2.54 4.38
N SER A 19 -7.98 1.56 5.29
CA SER A 19 -9.10 1.26 6.18
C SER A 19 -9.53 2.50 6.98
N GLY A 20 -10.84 2.77 6.99
CA GLY A 20 -11.42 3.94 7.65
C GLY A 20 -11.13 5.29 6.98
N ARG A 21 -10.43 5.31 5.84
CA ARG A 21 -10.14 6.54 5.08
C ARG A 21 -11.10 6.71 3.89
N MET A 22 -11.31 7.96 3.53
CA MET A 22 -12.07 8.35 2.34
C MET A 22 -11.09 8.63 1.20
N ILE A 23 -11.38 8.12 0.01
CA ILE A 23 -10.58 8.27 -1.19
C ILE A 23 -11.32 9.14 -2.21
N MET A 24 -10.58 9.94 -2.97
CA MET A 24 -11.16 10.85 -3.95
C MET A 24 -11.35 10.14 -5.28
N LEU A 25 -12.52 10.31 -5.89
CA LEU A 25 -12.77 9.84 -7.25
C LEU A 25 -12.10 10.76 -8.26
N THR A 26 -11.10 10.27 -8.97
CA THR A 26 -10.32 11.04 -9.95
C THR A 26 -10.83 10.88 -11.39
N SER A 27 -11.66 9.87 -11.65
CA SER A 27 -12.28 9.60 -12.95
C SER A 27 -13.78 9.34 -12.80
N GLU A 28 -14.52 9.62 -13.87
CA GLU A 28 -15.94 9.23 -14.00
C GLU A 28 -16.09 7.75 -14.39
N SER A 29 -15.05 7.15 -14.98
CA SER A 29 -15.05 5.73 -15.31
C SER A 29 -14.81 4.88 -14.07
N ARG A 30 -15.71 3.92 -13.84
CA ARG A 30 -15.51 2.88 -12.83
C ARG A 30 -14.32 1.98 -13.15
N GLU A 31 -14.02 1.80 -14.43
CA GLU A 31 -12.97 0.91 -14.92
C GLU A 31 -11.60 1.40 -14.47
N ASP A 32 -11.37 2.71 -14.52
CA ASP A 32 -10.11 3.31 -14.05
C ASP A 32 -9.83 2.99 -12.58
N MET A 33 -10.87 2.96 -11.73
CA MET A 33 -10.69 2.57 -10.32
C MET A 33 -10.33 1.09 -10.14
N TYR A 34 -10.88 0.21 -10.99
CA TYR A 34 -10.54 -1.20 -10.97
C TYR A 34 -9.12 -1.44 -11.52
N ASP A 35 -8.71 -0.65 -12.50
CA ASP A 35 -7.36 -0.69 -13.05
C ASP A 35 -6.32 -0.23 -12.03
N ILE A 36 -6.63 0.79 -11.21
CA ILE A 36 -5.78 1.17 -10.06
C ILE A 36 -5.56 -0.05 -9.13
N ASP A 37 -6.64 -0.69 -8.69
CA ASP A 37 -6.58 -1.83 -7.75
C ASP A 37 -5.82 -3.03 -8.34
N ARG A 38 -6.03 -3.31 -9.64
CA ARG A 38 -5.33 -4.34 -10.40
C ARG A 38 -3.83 -4.03 -10.55
N ASN A 39 -3.48 -2.80 -10.91
CA ASN A 39 -2.08 -2.37 -11.09
C ASN A 39 -1.34 -2.41 -9.75
N LEU A 40 -1.98 -1.96 -8.66
CA LEU A 40 -1.42 -2.05 -7.31
C LEU A 40 -1.15 -3.48 -6.89
N ARG A 41 -2.07 -4.41 -7.17
CA ARG A 41 -1.83 -5.85 -6.92
C ARG A 41 -0.66 -6.39 -7.72
N ALA A 42 -0.60 -6.11 -9.01
CA ALA A 42 0.48 -6.59 -9.87
C ALA A 42 1.84 -6.06 -9.41
N ALA A 43 1.92 -4.77 -9.08
CA ALA A 43 3.13 -4.16 -8.57
C ALA A 43 3.53 -4.72 -7.20
N THR A 44 2.56 -4.94 -6.31
CA THR A 44 2.77 -5.57 -5.00
C THR A 44 3.33 -6.98 -5.16
N MET A 45 2.76 -7.79 -6.04
CA MET A 45 3.26 -9.14 -6.33
C MET A 45 4.70 -9.12 -6.87
N PHE A 46 5.01 -8.18 -7.78
CA PHE A 46 6.36 -8.01 -8.28
C PHE A 46 7.32 -7.62 -7.15
N ILE A 47 6.95 -6.61 -6.38
CA ILE A 47 7.73 -6.12 -5.24
C ILE A 47 7.96 -7.23 -4.23
N ASP A 48 6.98 -8.10 -3.94
CA ASP A 48 7.05 -9.22 -2.99
C ASP A 48 7.82 -10.43 -3.52
N SER A 49 7.84 -10.63 -4.83
CA SER A 49 8.60 -11.72 -5.47
C SER A 49 10.09 -11.42 -5.65
N SER A 50 10.47 -10.13 -5.65
CA SER A 50 11.85 -9.72 -5.92
C SER A 50 12.76 -9.92 -4.71
N PRO A 51 13.79 -10.78 -4.74
CA PRO A 51 14.65 -11.05 -3.58
C PRO A 51 15.57 -9.89 -3.21
N SER A 52 15.82 -8.96 -4.14
CA SER A 52 16.69 -7.80 -3.90
C SER A 52 16.03 -6.70 -3.07
N ILE A 53 14.71 -6.74 -2.92
CA ILE A 53 13.95 -5.70 -2.21
C ILE A 53 13.87 -6.04 -0.71
N SER A 54 14.27 -5.11 0.15
CA SER A 54 14.16 -5.31 1.60
C SER A 54 12.70 -5.36 2.05
N GLN A 55 12.38 -6.14 3.09
CA GLN A 55 11.01 -6.21 3.64
C GLN A 55 10.46 -4.83 4.02
N GLN A 56 11.32 -3.99 4.59
CA GLN A 56 10.99 -2.61 4.93
C GLN A 56 10.61 -1.80 3.69
N CYS A 57 11.37 -1.92 2.59
CA CYS A 57 11.05 -1.23 1.36
C CYS A 57 9.73 -1.73 0.76
N ARG A 58 9.45 -3.04 0.79
CA ARG A 58 8.16 -3.59 0.28
C ARG A 58 6.96 -2.93 0.95
N GLN A 59 6.97 -2.85 2.28
CA GLN A 59 5.87 -2.26 3.04
C GLN A 59 5.72 -0.75 2.79
N ILE A 60 6.84 -0.03 2.72
CA ILE A 60 6.84 1.41 2.43
C ILE A 60 6.35 1.67 1.00
N SER A 61 6.83 0.92 0.01
CA SER A 61 6.44 1.08 -1.39
C SER A 61 4.96 0.78 -1.60
N GLN A 62 4.41 -0.26 -0.97
CA GLN A 62 2.98 -0.54 -1.01
C GLN A 62 2.17 0.60 -0.37
N ALA A 63 2.59 1.09 0.80
CA ALA A 63 1.92 2.21 1.46
C ALA A 63 1.90 3.46 0.56
N VAL A 64 3.07 3.86 0.03
CA VAL A 64 3.19 5.01 -0.87
C VAL A 64 2.28 4.87 -2.08
N ALA A 65 2.29 3.71 -2.74
CA ALA A 65 1.47 3.47 -3.92
C ALA A 65 -0.04 3.56 -3.61
N CYS A 66 -0.47 2.98 -2.49
CA CYS A 66 -1.86 3.07 -2.05
C CYS A 66 -2.30 4.51 -1.80
N PHE A 67 -1.52 5.31 -1.07
CA PHE A 67 -1.88 6.69 -0.77
C PHE A 67 -1.81 7.59 -2.01
N HIS A 68 -0.83 7.37 -2.89
CA HIS A 68 -0.64 8.16 -4.11
C HIS A 68 -1.70 7.88 -5.16
N MET A 69 -2.03 6.61 -5.43
CA MET A 69 -2.97 6.27 -6.50
C MET A 69 -4.43 6.57 -6.11
N TYR A 70 -4.83 6.30 -4.87
CA TYR A 70 -6.21 6.49 -4.43
C TYR A 70 -6.53 7.91 -3.93
N LYS A 71 -5.55 8.83 -3.88
CA LYS A 71 -5.73 10.25 -3.57
C LYS A 71 -6.64 10.47 -2.35
N VAL A 72 -6.13 10.14 -1.16
CA VAL A 72 -6.91 10.19 0.09
C VAL A 72 -7.45 11.59 0.38
N CYS A 73 -8.72 11.70 0.75
CA CYS A 73 -9.34 12.98 1.11
C CYS A 73 -8.90 13.47 2.50
N ASN A 74 -8.77 14.78 2.66
CA ASN A 74 -8.59 15.40 3.97
C ASN A 74 -9.94 15.54 4.68
N THR A 75 -10.16 14.77 5.74
CA THR A 75 -11.38 14.82 6.55
C THR A 75 -11.22 15.61 7.86
N THR A 76 -10.01 16.08 8.18
CA THR A 76 -9.73 16.79 9.43
C THR A 76 -9.87 18.31 9.31
N SER A 77 -9.96 18.84 8.08
CA SER A 77 -10.19 20.25 7.86
C SER A 77 -11.70 20.60 7.89
N PRO A 78 -12.13 21.60 8.68
CA PRO A 78 -13.51 22.08 8.69
C PRO A 78 -13.92 22.72 7.35
N ILE A 79 -12.94 23.09 6.53
CA ILE A 79 -13.14 23.50 5.14
C ILE A 79 -12.92 22.25 4.29
N PRO A 80 -13.91 21.79 3.50
CA PRO A 80 -13.70 20.69 2.56
C PRO A 80 -12.65 21.13 1.53
N SER A 81 -11.40 20.75 1.76
CA SER A 81 -10.35 20.98 0.78
C SER A 81 -10.66 20.08 -0.41
N LYS A 82 -10.90 20.70 -1.58
CA LYS A 82 -11.10 19.97 -2.84
C LYS A 82 -9.85 19.20 -3.29
N GLN A 83 -8.75 19.30 -2.56
CA GLN A 83 -7.50 18.63 -2.87
C GLN A 83 -7.28 17.41 -1.98
N PRO A 84 -6.82 16.29 -2.56
CA PRO A 84 -6.44 15.12 -1.78
C PRO A 84 -5.17 15.41 -0.99
N LEU A 85 -5.01 14.69 0.12
CA LEU A 85 -3.78 14.66 0.90
C LEU A 85 -2.67 14.02 0.07
N ALA A 86 -1.57 14.74 -0.05
CA ALA A 86 -0.34 14.25 -0.64
C ALA A 86 0.55 13.60 0.42
N ILE A 87 1.50 12.77 -0.01
CA ILE A 87 2.58 12.26 0.84
C ILE A 87 3.45 13.44 1.28
N CYS A 88 3.93 13.42 2.52
CA CYS A 88 4.83 14.47 2.99
C CYS A 88 6.11 14.48 2.15
N LYS A 89 6.49 15.65 1.63
CA LYS A 89 7.69 15.82 0.78
C LYS A 89 8.95 15.25 1.42
N LYS A 90 9.14 15.51 2.72
CA LYS A 90 10.26 15.00 3.51
C LYS A 90 10.34 13.47 3.50
N ASP A 91 9.21 12.80 3.71
CA ASP A 91 9.14 11.33 3.71
C ASP A 91 9.44 10.79 2.31
N CYS A 92 8.85 11.40 1.28
CA CYS A 92 9.12 11.04 -0.12
C CYS A 92 10.62 11.11 -0.45
N GLU A 93 11.28 12.22 -0.12
CA GLU A 93 12.70 12.42 -0.40
C GLU A 93 13.59 11.45 0.37
N LEU A 94 13.23 11.13 1.63
CA LEU A 94 13.97 10.16 2.43
C LEU A 94 13.81 8.74 1.88
N ILE A 95 12.61 8.36 1.46
CA ILE A 95 12.35 7.06 0.83
C ILE A 95 13.16 6.92 -0.46
N GLN A 96 13.15 7.98 -1.28
CA GLN A 96 13.86 8.01 -2.56
C GLN A 96 15.39 7.93 -2.40
N LYS A 97 15.97 8.53 -1.36
CA LYS A 97 17.42 8.65 -1.21
C LYS A 97 18.04 7.59 -0.31
N GLU A 98 17.37 7.22 0.78
CA GLU A 98 17.98 6.43 1.86
C GLU A 98 17.34 5.05 2.04
N ILE A 99 16.04 4.87 1.71
CA ILE A 99 15.31 3.65 2.08
C ILE A 99 15.10 2.69 0.90
N CYS A 100 14.66 3.21 -0.25
CA CYS A 100 14.35 2.43 -1.46
C CYS A 100 15.05 3.00 -2.72
N PRO A 101 16.34 3.41 -2.68
CA PRO A 101 16.95 4.12 -3.79
C PRO A 101 17.05 3.28 -5.07
N SER A 102 17.44 2.00 -4.95
CA SER A 102 17.62 1.11 -6.09
C SER A 102 16.29 0.68 -6.70
N GLU A 103 15.30 0.39 -5.85
CA GLU A 103 13.96 -0.01 -6.28
C GLU A 103 13.23 1.13 -6.98
N LEU A 104 13.39 2.35 -6.47
CA LEU A 104 12.75 3.51 -7.07
C LEU A 104 13.42 3.90 -8.39
N ALA A 105 14.73 3.68 -8.54
CA ALA A 105 15.42 3.84 -9.82
C ALA A 105 14.87 2.87 -10.88
N LEU A 106 14.66 1.59 -10.53
CA LEU A 106 14.02 0.61 -11.41
C LEU A 106 12.57 0.98 -11.74
N ALA A 107 11.81 1.48 -10.75
CA ALA A 107 10.44 1.93 -10.97
C ALA A 107 10.37 3.14 -11.93
N ALA A 108 11.34 4.05 -11.85
CA ALA A 108 11.42 5.22 -12.74
C ALA A 108 11.67 4.83 -14.20
N GLU A 109 12.47 3.79 -14.46
CA GLU A 109 12.72 3.27 -15.82
C GLU A 109 11.44 2.75 -16.51
N HIS A 110 10.43 2.36 -15.71
CA HIS A 110 9.15 1.83 -16.20
C HIS A 110 7.97 2.82 -16.07
N ASP A 111 8.25 4.12 -15.96
CA ASP A 111 7.22 5.18 -15.80
C ASP A 111 6.32 5.00 -14.57
N LEU A 112 6.79 4.29 -13.54
CA LEU A 112 6.05 4.09 -12.28
C LEU A 112 6.30 5.21 -11.26
N VAL A 113 7.03 6.27 -11.65
CA VAL A 113 7.32 7.44 -10.81
C VAL A 113 6.78 8.71 -11.47
N GLY A 114 6.07 9.55 -10.72
CA GLY A 114 5.49 10.80 -11.17
C GLY A 114 3.99 10.91 -10.89
N ASP A 115 3.29 11.69 -11.72
CA ASP A 115 1.85 11.96 -11.59
C ASP A 115 1.00 11.27 -12.67
N GLY A 116 1.61 10.39 -13.46
CA GLY A 116 0.91 9.61 -14.48
C GLY A 116 -0.08 8.59 -13.88
N PRO A 117 -1.02 8.07 -14.69
CA PRO A 117 -2.04 7.13 -14.23
C PRO A 117 -1.47 5.78 -13.77
N LYS A 118 -0.24 5.46 -14.18
CA LYS A 118 0.49 4.25 -13.77
C LYS A 118 1.56 4.53 -12.71
N ALA A 119 1.75 5.78 -12.32
CA ALA A 119 2.77 6.14 -11.36
C ALA A 119 2.36 5.68 -9.96
N LEU A 120 3.12 4.74 -9.42
CA LEU A 120 2.94 4.19 -8.07
C LEU A 120 3.68 5.03 -7.04
N PHE A 121 4.63 5.86 -7.45
CA PHE A 121 5.38 6.71 -6.56
C PHE A 121 5.30 8.17 -7.03
N PRO A 122 5.06 9.15 -6.15
CA PRO A 122 4.94 10.55 -6.54
C PRO A 122 6.29 11.17 -6.93
N SER A 123 6.26 12.24 -7.72
CA SER A 123 7.43 13.10 -7.92
C SER A 123 7.67 13.95 -6.66
N CYS A 124 8.67 13.61 -5.84
CA CYS A 124 8.93 14.31 -4.59
C CYS A 124 9.11 15.85 -4.73
N PRO A 125 9.80 16.38 -5.76
CA PRO A 125 9.94 17.82 -5.93
C PRO A 125 8.61 18.56 -6.12
N ALA A 126 7.60 17.90 -6.70
CA ALA A 126 6.28 18.47 -6.98
C ALA A 126 5.32 18.43 -5.77
N LEU A 127 5.72 17.78 -4.68
CA LEU A 127 4.89 17.69 -3.48
C LEU A 127 4.86 19.02 -2.70
N PRO A 128 3.71 19.35 -2.08
CA PRO A 128 3.58 20.58 -1.30
C PRO A 128 4.48 20.54 -0.06
N THR A 129 5.19 21.64 0.18
CA THR A 129 6.04 21.81 1.39
C THR A 129 5.23 22.24 2.62
N ALA A 130 4.04 22.81 2.41
CA ALA A 130 3.19 23.34 3.48
C ALA A 130 1.77 22.77 3.37
N GLY A 131 1.11 22.62 4.52
CA GLY A 131 -0.22 22.03 4.65
C GLY A 131 -0.19 20.64 5.27
N SER A 132 -1.38 20.05 5.47
CA SER A 132 -1.53 18.68 5.97
C SER A 132 -1.09 17.67 4.91
N CYS A 133 -0.24 16.72 5.28
CA CYS A 133 0.26 15.65 4.42
C CYS A 133 0.21 14.30 5.15
N ILE A 134 0.47 13.21 4.41
CA ILE A 134 0.49 11.84 4.94
C ILE A 134 1.93 11.49 5.35
N PRO A 135 2.23 11.31 6.66
CA PRO A 135 3.54 10.88 7.13
C PRO A 135 3.66 9.36 7.04
N ILE A 136 4.20 8.88 5.92
CA ILE A 136 4.32 7.45 5.60
C ILE A 136 5.23 6.74 6.61
N LEU A 137 6.34 7.38 6.98
CA LEU A 137 7.35 6.73 7.82
C LEU A 137 6.88 6.58 9.27
N ASP A 138 6.10 7.54 9.77
CA ASP A 138 5.49 7.46 11.10
C ASP A 138 4.34 6.44 11.15
N ALA A 139 3.55 6.35 10.07
CA ALA A 139 2.50 5.35 9.94
C ALA A 139 3.08 3.92 9.94
N GLN A 140 4.23 3.72 9.30
CA GLN A 140 4.96 2.45 9.32
C GLN A 140 5.55 2.13 10.69
N ARG A 141 6.03 3.13 11.45
CA ARG A 141 6.55 2.91 12.81
C ARG A 141 5.50 2.37 13.77
N SER A 142 4.23 2.75 13.58
CA SER A 142 3.10 2.24 14.36
C SER A 142 2.66 0.83 13.95
N GLN A 143 2.93 0.43 12.70
CA GLN A 143 2.71 -0.93 12.19
C GLN A 143 3.89 -1.86 12.52
N MET A 144 5.10 -1.32 12.74
CA MET A 144 6.28 -2.09 13.16
C MET A 144 6.27 -2.41 14.67
N SER A 145 5.63 -1.57 15.50
CA SER A 145 5.39 -1.84 16.93
C SER A 145 4.17 -2.73 17.17
N THR A 146 3.38 -2.99 16.14
CA THR A 146 2.31 -3.98 16.15
C THR A 146 2.71 -5.16 15.27
N SER A 147 3.58 -6.00 15.82
CA SER A 147 3.32 -7.44 15.76
C SER A 147 2.04 -7.76 16.58
N SER A 148 0.95 -7.05 16.29
CA SER A 148 -0.37 -7.41 16.80
C SER A 148 -0.77 -8.61 15.97
N GLU A 149 -0.63 -9.78 16.59
CA GLU A 149 -1.48 -10.95 16.43
C GLU A 149 -2.49 -10.76 15.30
N THR A 150 -2.22 -11.40 14.15
CA THR A 150 -3.27 -11.67 13.19
C THR A 150 -4.45 -12.25 13.99
N PRO A 151 -5.62 -11.59 14.01
CA PRO A 151 -6.74 -12.10 14.78
C PRO A 151 -7.02 -13.55 14.38
N ARG A 152 -7.04 -14.45 15.37
CA ARG A 152 -7.40 -15.86 15.21
C ARG A 152 -8.61 -15.96 14.29
N GLY A 153 -8.41 -16.54 13.09
CA GLY A 153 -9.49 -16.86 12.16
C GLY A 153 -9.72 -15.93 10.97
N HIS A 154 -8.91 -14.91 10.70
CA HIS A 154 -9.09 -14.07 9.50
C HIS A 154 -7.99 -14.31 8.45
N LEU A 155 -8.17 -15.38 7.67
CA LEU A 155 -7.42 -15.63 6.45
C LEU A 155 -7.70 -14.47 5.46
N THR A 156 -6.72 -13.60 5.23
CA THR A 156 -6.81 -12.48 4.27
C THR A 156 -6.78 -12.95 2.81
N HIS A 157 -6.58 -14.25 2.57
CA HIS A 157 -6.63 -14.96 1.29
C HIS A 157 -7.25 -16.35 1.48
N TRP A 158 -7.93 -16.88 0.45
CA TRP A 158 -8.49 -18.25 0.46
C TRP A 158 -7.43 -19.36 0.62
N CYS A 159 -6.15 -19.04 0.42
CA CYS A 159 -5.03 -19.92 0.63
C CYS A 159 -3.93 -19.21 1.43
N TYR A 160 -3.24 -19.97 2.30
CA TYR A 160 -2.05 -19.50 3.01
C TYR A 160 -0.82 -19.81 2.15
N VAL A 161 0.05 -18.82 2.00
CA VAL A 161 1.32 -18.95 1.27
C VAL A 161 2.48 -18.86 2.27
N ASN A 162 3.62 -19.50 1.96
CA ASN A 162 4.82 -19.70 2.80
C ASN A 162 4.87 -21.05 3.56
N THR A 163 5.71 -21.14 4.60
CA THR A 163 6.09 -22.39 5.29
C THR A 163 5.00 -22.99 6.17
N GLY A 164 3.97 -22.22 6.53
CA GLY A 164 2.93 -22.64 7.47
C GLY A 164 3.37 -22.60 8.94
N MET A 165 4.59 -22.14 9.25
CA MET A 165 5.13 -22.06 10.62
C MET A 165 4.45 -21.00 11.50
N LYS A 166 3.41 -20.31 11.00
CA LYS A 166 2.51 -19.45 11.78
C LYS A 166 1.06 -19.62 11.31
N TYR A 167 0.77 -20.74 10.66
CA TYR A 167 -0.55 -21.01 10.11
C TYR A 167 -1.50 -21.36 11.26
N GLU A 168 -2.52 -20.52 11.45
CA GLU A 168 -3.59 -20.72 12.41
C GLU A 168 -4.94 -20.85 11.68
N GLY A 169 -5.13 -21.96 10.97
CA GLY A 169 -6.38 -22.25 10.25
C GLY A 169 -6.75 -23.75 10.30
N ALA A 170 -7.86 -24.11 9.66
CA ALA A 170 -8.44 -25.46 9.74
C ALA A 170 -7.84 -26.47 8.73
N VAL A 171 -6.96 -26.04 7.83
CA VAL A 171 -6.40 -26.88 6.76
C VAL A 171 -5.04 -27.45 7.18
N SER A 172 -4.95 -28.76 7.37
CA SER A 172 -3.73 -29.42 7.89
C SER A 172 -2.74 -29.87 6.81
N THR A 173 -3.03 -29.65 5.53
CA THR A 173 -2.26 -30.20 4.40
C THR A 173 -2.06 -29.16 3.31
N THR A 174 -0.82 -29.00 2.83
CA THR A 174 -0.48 -28.09 1.72
C THR A 174 -0.87 -28.67 0.35
N GLU A 175 -0.91 -27.81 -0.69
CA GLU A 175 -1.13 -28.25 -2.09
C GLU A 175 -0.07 -29.26 -2.57
N SER A 176 1.16 -29.14 -2.05
CA SER A 176 2.27 -30.08 -2.31
C SER A 176 2.24 -31.36 -1.45
N GLY A 177 1.19 -31.57 -0.65
CA GLY A 177 0.98 -32.78 0.14
C GLY A 177 1.72 -32.84 1.48
N LYS A 178 2.27 -31.73 1.97
CA LYS A 178 2.93 -31.69 3.29
C LYS A 178 1.90 -31.46 4.39
N THR A 179 2.00 -32.23 5.46
CA THR A 179 1.12 -32.09 6.64
C THR A 179 1.71 -31.17 7.69
N CYS A 180 0.88 -30.57 8.54
CA CYS A 180 1.34 -29.83 9.71
C CYS A 180 2.27 -30.69 10.58
N LEU A 181 3.37 -30.09 11.01
CA LEU A 181 4.27 -30.66 12.00
C LEU A 181 3.90 -30.12 13.38
N ASN A 182 4.10 -30.95 14.40
CA ASN A 182 3.93 -30.50 15.78
C ASN A 182 5.02 -29.47 16.10
N TRP A 183 4.69 -28.47 16.91
CA TRP A 183 5.67 -27.48 17.35
C TRP A 183 6.69 -28.20 18.24
N SER A 184 7.94 -28.27 17.78
CA SER A 184 9.05 -28.62 18.66
C SER A 184 9.29 -27.45 19.60
N GLU A 185 9.13 -27.66 20.92
CA GLU A 185 9.65 -26.75 21.95
C GLU A 185 11.17 -26.53 21.82
#